data_AF-A0A964BAE6-F1
#
_entry.id   AF-A0A964BAE6-F1
#
_cell.length_a   1.000
_cell.length_b   1.000
_cell.length_c   1.000
_cell.angle_alpha   90.00
_cell.angle_beta   90.00
_cell.angle_gamma   90.00
#
_symmetry.space_group_name_H-M   'P 1'
#
loop_
_entity.id
_entity.type
_entity.pdbx_description
1 polymer ?
#
loop_
_entity_poly.entity_id
_entity_poly.type
_entity_poly.pdbx_seq_one_letter_code
_entity_poly.pdbx_strand_id
1 'polypeptide(L)' 'MSEPRYALNQQVRAAADLVNDGTYPDVASDELLAAEGALGEIIKIGHQEETSATVYLVEFGERAIGCFESELAPA' A
#
# COMPACT_ATOMS: atom_id res chain seq x y z
N MET A 1 -7.98 0.50 -20.63
CA MET A 1 -7.86 1.18 -19.33
C MET A 1 -7.98 0.07 -18.31
N SER A 2 -6.88 -0.33 -17.65
CA SER A 2 -6.97 -1.38 -16.63
C SER A 2 -7.73 -0.79 -15.44
N GLU A 3 -8.86 -1.40 -15.10
CA GLU A 3 -9.61 -1.03 -13.91
C GLU A 3 -8.76 -1.32 -12.67
N PRO A 4 -8.74 -0.43 -11.67
CA PRO A 4 -8.03 -0.70 -10.44
C PRO A 4 -8.63 -1.96 -9.78
N ARG A 5 -7.75 -2.88 -9.37
CA ARG A 5 -8.11 -4.15 -8.73
C ARG A 5 -8.89 -3.93 -7.43
N TYR A 6 -8.59 -2.83 -6.76
CA TYR A 6 -9.17 -2.43 -5.49
C TYR A 6 -9.79 -1.03 -5.57
N ALA A 7 -10.83 -0.78 -4.79
CA ALA A 7 -11.54 0.50 -4.76
C ALA A 7 -11.10 1.39 -3.58
N LEU A 8 -11.36 2.69 -3.70
CA LEU A 8 -11.20 3.65 -2.59
C LEU A 8 -12.17 3.30 -1.45
N ASN A 9 -11.72 3.42 -0.20
CA ASN A 9 -12.42 2.99 1.02
C ASN A 9 -12.68 1.46 1.06
N GLN A 10 -11.90 0.67 0.31
CA GLN A 10 -11.95 -0.79 0.41
C GLN A 10 -10.97 -1.26 1.48
N GLN A 11 -11.39 -2.24 2.29
CA GLN A 11 -10.50 -2.93 3.20
C GLN A 11 -9.64 -3.95 2.45
N VAL A 12 -8.34 -3.89 2.72
CA VAL A 12 -7.33 -4.78 2.18
C VAL A 12 -6.40 -5.25 3.30
N ARG A 13 -5.60 -6.27 3.00
CA ARG A 13 -4.56 -6.77 3.88
C ARG A 13 -3.21 -6.70 3.21
N ALA A 14 -2.16 -6.51 4.00
CA ALA A 14 -0.80 -6.68 3.51
C ALA A 14 -0.59 -8.15 3.12
N ALA A 15 -0.25 -8.43 1.85
CA ALA A 15 0.03 -9.78 1.38
C ALA A 15 1.42 -10.28 1.79
N ALA A 16 2.30 -9.35 2.18
CA ALA A 16 3.64 -9.60 2.70
C ALA A 16 4.00 -8.48 3.70
N ASP A 17 5.13 -8.61 4.37
CA ASP A 17 5.69 -7.58 5.24
C ASP A 17 6.04 -6.32 4.44
N LEU A 18 5.33 -5.23 4.71
CA LEU A 18 5.55 -3.92 4.10
C LEU A 18 6.63 -3.19 4.90
N VAL A 19 7.80 -3.05 4.31
CA VAL A 19 8.93 -2.31 4.88
C VAL A 19 9.05 -0.92 4.27
N ASN A 20 9.66 0.00 4.99
CA ASN A 20 9.91 1.34 4.49
C ASN A 20 11.00 1.34 3.42
N ASP A 21 10.62 1.54 2.17
CA ASP A 21 11.55 1.72 1.04
C ASP A 21 12.25 3.11 1.05
N GLY A 22 12.03 3.92 2.09
CA GLY A 22 12.55 5.28 2.22
C GLY A 22 11.54 6.38 1.85
N THR A 23 10.28 6.01 1.63
CA THR A 23 9.17 6.96 1.40
C THR A 23 8.70 7.61 2.70
N TYR A 24 8.99 7.01 3.85
CA TYR A 24 8.75 7.59 5.17
C TYR A 24 10.02 8.20 5.76
N PRO A 25 10.11 9.53 5.90
CA PRO A 25 11.28 10.19 6.49
C PRO A 25 11.40 9.98 8.00
N ASP A 26 10.28 9.74 8.70
CA ASP A 26 10.23 9.53 10.14
C ASP A 26 10.53 8.09 10.58
N VAL A 27 10.66 7.16 9.64
CA VAL A 27 10.87 5.73 9.89
C VAL A 27 12.19 5.31 9.24
N ALA A 28 12.96 4.42 9.86
CA ALA A 28 14.19 3.94 9.24
C ALA A 28 13.88 3.21 7.93
N SER A 29 14.76 3.34 6.93
CA SER A 29 14.70 2.48 5.75
C SER A 29 14.84 1.02 6.20
N ASP A 30 14.06 0.11 5.59
CA ASP A 30 13.95 -1.32 5.95
C ASP A 30 13.15 -1.62 7.24
N GLU A 31 12.63 -0.60 7.94
CA GLU A 31 11.79 -0.84 9.12
C GLU A 31 10.36 -1.27 8.72
N LEU A 32 9.83 -2.25 9.43
CA LEU A 32 8.50 -2.82 9.20
C LEU A 32 7.42 -1.75 9.47
N LEU A 33 6.75 -1.33 8.40
CA LEU A 33 5.62 -0.40 8.48
C LEU A 33 4.32 -1.14 8.79
N ALA A 34 4.10 -2.28 8.14
CA ALA A 34 2.97 -3.16 8.38
C ALA A 34 3.38 -4.62 8.17
N ALA A 35 3.01 -5.49 9.11
CA ALA A 35 3.27 -6.93 9.00
C ALA A 35 2.37 -7.59 7.96
N GLU A 36 2.79 -8.73 7.41
CA GLU A 36 1.93 -9.60 6.62
C GLU A 36 0.59 -9.86 7.35
N GLY A 37 -0.52 -9.70 6.64
CA GLY A 37 -1.88 -9.87 7.18
C GLY A 37 -2.42 -8.67 7.98
N ALA A 38 -1.65 -7.59 8.13
CA ALA A 38 -2.15 -6.34 8.69
C ALA A 38 -3.36 -5.86 7.88
N LEU A 39 -4.40 -5.39 8.57
CA LEU A 39 -5.58 -4.80 7.95
C LEU A 39 -5.34 -3.31 7.69
N GLY A 40 -5.68 -2.87 6.48
CA GLY A 40 -5.63 -1.47 6.10
C GLY A 40 -6.78 -1.07 5.17
N GLU A 41 -6.94 0.22 4.95
CA GLU A 41 -7.97 0.78 4.09
C GLU A 41 -7.36 1.59 2.95
N ILE A 42 -7.85 1.41 1.73
CA ILE A 42 -7.37 2.19 0.58
C ILE A 42 -7.91 3.62 0.65
N ILE A 43 -7.04 4.55 1.02
CA ILE A 43 -7.39 5.97 1.12
C ILE A 43 -7.03 6.75 -0.15
N LYS A 44 -6.21 6.19 -1.04
CA LYS A 44 -5.86 6.81 -2.33
C LYS A 44 -5.40 5.78 -3.35
N ILE A 45 -5.73 6.01 -4.61
CA ILE A 45 -5.22 5.23 -5.74
C ILE A 45 -4.45 6.20 -6.64
N GLY A 46 -3.17 5.92 -6.85
CA GLY A 46 -2.28 6.69 -7.71
C GLY A 46 -1.76 5.84 -8.86
N HIS A 47 -1.12 6.51 -9.81
CA HIS A 47 -0.43 5.85 -10.92
C HIS A 47 0.95 6.48 -11.06
N GLN A 48 1.99 5.65 -11.18
CA GLN A 48 3.31 6.14 -11.55
C GLN A 48 3.33 6.47 -13.04
N GLU A 49 3.64 7.72 -13.37
CA GLU A 49 3.69 8.19 -14.77
C GLU A 49 4.82 7.51 -15.56
N GLU A 50 5.95 7.19 -14.91
CA GLU A 50 7.11 6.57 -15.58
C GLU A 50 6.89 5.09 -15.92
N THR A 51 6.22 4.33 -15.03
CA THR A 51 6.05 2.87 -15.20
C THR A 51 4.63 2.48 -15.61
N SER A 52 3.70 3.44 -15.63
CA SER A 52 2.25 3.19 -15.75
C SER A 52 1.71 2.19 -14.71
N ALA A 53 2.43 1.99 -13.61
CA ALA A 53 2.07 1.07 -12.55
C ALA A 53 1.04 1.73 -11.62
N THR A 54 0.01 0.98 -11.21
CA THR A 54 -0.97 1.45 -10.23
C THR A 54 -0.42 1.26 -8.83
N VAL A 55 -0.41 2.33 -8.05
CA VAL A 55 0.03 2.35 -6.65
C VAL A 55 -1.19 2.62 -5.78
N TYR A 56 -1.40 1.79 -4.77
CA TYR A 56 -2.48 1.92 -3.81
C TYR A 56 -1.90 2.46 -2.51
N LEU A 57 -2.43 3.59 -2.05
CA LEU A 57 -2.12 4.13 -0.73
C LEU A 57 -3.11 3.54 0.26
N VAL A 58 -2.58 2.75 1.18
CA VAL A 58 -3.35 2.03 2.18
C VAL A 58 -3.01 2.56 3.56
N GLU A 59 -4.02 3.00 4.28
CA GLU A 59 -3.89 3.41 5.67
C GLU A 59 -3.90 2.18 6.58
N PHE A 60 -2.75 1.85 7.15
CA PHE A 60 -2.58 0.83 8.17
C PHE A 60 -2.48 1.51 9.53
N GLY A 61 -3.60 1.56 10.26
CA GLY A 61 -3.68 2.28 11.53
C GLY A 61 -3.53 3.78 11.34
N GLU A 62 -2.42 4.36 11.75
CA GLU A 62 -2.13 5.80 11.64
C GLU A 62 -1.10 6.12 10.54
N ARG A 63 -0.80 5.16 9.65
CA ARG A 63 0.25 5.28 8.62
C ARG A 63 -0.31 4.96 7.22
N ALA A 64 -0.20 5.90 6.30
CA ALA A 64 -0.56 5.75 4.88
C ALA A 64 0.56 5.19 3.98
N ILE A 65 0.60 3.86 3.80
CA ILE A 65 1.68 3.16 3.08
C ILE A 65 1.31 2.97 1.61
N GLY A 66 2.20 3.38 0.71
CA GLY A 66 2.05 3.15 -0.73
C GLY A 66 2.54 1.76 -1.11
N CYS A 67 1.63 0.92 -1.62
CA CYS A 67 1.90 -0.47 -1.99
C CYS A 67 1.43 -0.74 -3.42
N PHE A 68 2.04 -1.72 -4.09
CA PHE A 68 1.56 -2.20 -5.39
C PHE A 68 0.40 -3.19 -5.22
N GLU A 69 -0.32 -3.46 -6.32
CA GLU A 69 -1.41 -4.44 -6.29
C GLU A 69 -0.94 -5.83 -5.82
N SER A 70 0.28 -6.21 -6.18
CA SER A 70 0.90 -7.49 -5.88
C SER A 70 1.23 -7.66 -4.39
N GLU A 71 1.32 -6.56 -3.66
CA GLU A 71 1.66 -6.52 -2.23
C GLU A 71 0.40 -6.44 -1.35
N LEU A 72 -0.77 -6.33 -1.97
CA LEU A 72 -2.06 -6.25 -1.29
C LEU A 72 -2.89 -7.51 -1.55
N ALA A 73 -3.63 -7.92 -0.54
CA ALA A 73 -4.60 -8.99 -0.59
C ALA A 73 -6.00 -8.47 -0.21
N PRO A 74 -7.08 -9.05 -0.76
CA PRO A 74 -8.43 -8.76 -0.27
C PRO A 74 -8.60 -9.21 1.19
N ALA A 75 -9.30 -8.40 1.98
CA ALA A 75 -9.51 -8.63 3.42
C ALA A 75 -10.55 -9.70 3.76
#